data_AF-A0A8T5IF87-F1
#
_entry.id   AF-A0A8T5IF87-F1
#
_cell.length_a   1.000
_cell.length_b   1.000
_cell.length_c   1.000
_cell.angle_alpha   90.00
_cell.angle_beta   90.00
_cell.angle_gamma   90.00
#
_symmetry.space_group_name_H-M   'P 1'
#
loop_
_entity.id
_entity.type
_entity.pdbx_description
1 polymer ?
#
loop_
_entity_poly.entity_id
_entity_poly.type
_entity_poly.pdbx_seq_one_letter_code
_entity_poly.pdbx_strand_id
1 'polypeptide(L)' 'MSFIVCPHCFSLRFYPYMGFELGRKYQCQDCLHIGPAVLEFETEEAYLAVMAAQENE' A
#
# COMPACT_ATOMS: atom_id res chain seq x y z
N MET A 1 0.65 -9.76 -12.50
CA MET A 1 1.60 -9.65 -11.37
C MET A 1 0.90 -8.84 -10.32
N SER A 2 0.68 -9.38 -9.12
CA SER A 2 0.10 -8.58 -8.04
C SER A 2 1.15 -7.60 -7.50
N PHE A 3 0.69 -6.43 -7.08
CA PHE A 3 1.54 -5.43 -6.45
C PHE A 3 0.88 -4.88 -5.20
N ILE A 4 1.72 -4.35 -4.33
CA ILE A 4 1.32 -3.88 -3.02
C ILE A 4 1.38 -2.35 -3.02
N VAL A 5 0.37 -1.72 -2.41
CA VAL A 5 0.34 -0.27 -2.18
C VAL A 5 0.11 0.07 -0.72
N CYS A 6 0.48 1.29 -0.35
CA CYS A 6 0.24 1.82 0.97
C CYS A 6 -1.27 1.93 1.24
N PRO A 7 -1.78 1.40 2.37
CA PRO A 7 -3.21 1.50 2.71
C PRO A 7 -3.66 2.92 3.07
N HIS A 8 -2.74 3.85 3.30
CA HIS A 8 -3.06 5.20 3.75
C HIS A 8 -3.05 6.24 2.63
N CYS A 9 -2.06 6.17 1.74
CA CYS A 9 -1.90 7.13 0.65
C CYS A 9 -1.87 6.49 -0.74
N PHE A 10 -2.11 5.18 -0.84
CA PHE A 10 -2.12 4.40 -2.09
C PHE A 10 -0.83 4.45 -2.92
N SER A 11 0.25 5.00 -2.37
CA SER A 11 1.55 5.01 -3.04
C SER A 11 2.09 3.60 -3.26
N LEU A 12 2.67 3.40 -4.45
CA LEU A 12 3.42 2.22 -4.86
C LEU A 12 4.78 2.09 -4.14
N ARG A 13 5.27 3.17 -3.51
CA ARG A 13 6.57 3.20 -2.81
C ARG A 13 6.44 2.65 -1.40
N PHE A 14 6.11 1.37 -1.30
CA PHE A 14 5.87 0.66 -0.06
C PHE A 14 6.81 -0.54 0.07
N TYR A 15 7.65 -0.56 1.10
CA TYR A 15 8.75 -1.52 1.22
C TYR A 15 8.80 -2.17 2.62
N PRO A 16 9.34 -3.39 2.75
CA PRO A 16 9.53 -4.04 4.04
C PRO A 16 10.46 -3.22 4.94
N TYR A 17 10.04 -2.94 6.16
CA TYR A 17 10.76 -2.09 7.11
C TYR A 17 11.23 -2.85 8.35
N MET A 18 10.33 -3.59 9.01
CA MET A 18 10.64 -4.36 10.21
C MET A 18 10.01 -5.75 10.14
N GLY A 19 10.62 -6.71 10.80
CA GLY A 19 10.17 -8.11 10.88
C GLY A 19 10.38 -8.70 12.27
N PHE A 20 10.28 -10.03 12.39
CA PHE A 20 10.50 -10.83 13.61
C PHE A 20 9.24 -11.02 14.48
N GLU A 21 9.32 -10.88 15.81
CA GLU A 21 8.21 -11.11 16.77
C GLU A 21 6.93 -10.30 16.44
N LEU A 22 7.09 -9.16 15.76
CA LEU A 22 5.99 -8.25 15.41
C LEU A 22 5.32 -8.56 14.06
N GLY A 23 5.77 -9.61 13.36
CA GLY A 23 5.37 -9.89 11.98
C GLY A 23 6.03 -8.95 10.96
N ARG A 24 5.72 -9.13 9.67
CA ARG A 24 6.23 -8.26 8.60
C ARG A 24 5.52 -6.91 8.65
N LYS A 25 6.29 -5.85 8.82
CA LYS A 25 5.86 -4.46 8.70
C LYS A 25 6.47 -3.82 7.47
N TYR A 26 5.70 -2.93 6.88
CA TYR A 26 6.07 -2.16 5.71
C TYR A 26 6.05 -0.67 6.06
N GLN A 27 6.88 0.10 5.37
CA GLN A 27 6.92 1.55 5.48
C GLN A 27 6.67 2.20 4.13
N CYS A 28 5.85 3.25 4.13
CA CYS A 28 5.64 4.09 2.96
C CYS A 28 6.67 5.22 2.92
N GLN A 29 7.28 5.45 1.75
CA GLN A 29 8.20 6.58 1.54
C GLN A 29 7.48 7.92 1.43
N ASP A 30 6.21 7.93 1.05
CA ASP A 30 5.43 9.15 0.82
C ASP A 30 4.82 9.70 2.11
N CYS A 31 4.01 8.89 2.79
CA CYS A 31 3.28 9.33 3.99
C CYS A 31 3.92 8.86 5.30
N LEU A 32 5.06 8.16 5.24
CA LEU A 32 5.77 7.60 6.40
C LEU A 32 4.94 6.63 7.25
N HIS A 33 3.78 6.16 6.77
CA HIS A 33 2.97 5.16 7.45
C HIS A 33 3.76 3.86 7.63
N ILE A 34 3.76 3.33 8.86
CA ILE A 34 4.38 2.06 9.22
C ILE A 34 3.28 1.12 9.70
N GLY A 35 3.09 -0.01 9.01
CA GLY A 35 2.02 -0.93 9.33
C GLY A 35 2.25 -2.35 8.79
N PRO A 36 1.61 -3.36 9.40
CA PRO A 36 1.59 -4.72 8.86
C PRO A 36 0.56 -4.88 7.73
N ALA A 37 -0.44 -4.00 7.67
CA ALA A 37 -1.51 -4.05 6.68
C ALA A 37 -1.02 -3.50 5.34
N VAL A 38 -1.33 -4.24 4.28
CA VAL A 38 -0.97 -3.91 2.91
C VAL A 38 -2.21 -4.06 2.03
N LEU A 39 -2.37 -3.20 1.03
CA LEU A 39 -3.37 -3.40 -0.01
C LEU A 39 -2.70 -4.08 -1.19
N GLU A 40 -3.17 -5.26 -1.54
CA GLU A 40 -2.68 -6.01 -2.68
C GLU A 40 -3.68 -5.90 -3.84
N PHE A 41 -3.19 -5.50 -5.01
CA PHE A 41 -3.97 -5.39 -6.22
C PHE A 41 -3.49 -6.43 -7.24
N GLU A 42 -4.43 -7.18 -7.81
CA GLU A 42 -4.13 -8.17 -8.84
C GLU A 42 -4.01 -7.55 -10.25
N THR A 43 -4.76 -6.47 -10.50
CA THR A 43 -4.80 -5.76 -11.79
C THR A 43 -4.63 -4.25 -11.61
N GLU A 44 -4.02 -3.61 -12.62
CA GLU A 44 -3.88 -2.15 -12.66
C GLU A 44 -5.24 -1.45 -12.75
N GLU A 45 -6.21 -2.05 -13.46
CA GLU A 45 -7.58 -1.54 -13.58
C GLU A 45 -8.27 -1.39 -12.22
N ALA A 46 -8.09 -2.37 -11.33
CA ALA A 46 -8.65 -2.33 -9.98
C ALA A 46 -8.01 -1.20 -9.14
N TYR A 47 -6.70 -0.99 -9.28
CA TYR A 47 -6.00 0.11 -8.62
C TYR A 47 -6.50 1.48 -9.12
N LEU A 48 -6.60 1.66 -10.44
CA LEU A 48 -7.10 2.89 -11.05
C LEU A 48 -8.54 3.20 -10.64
N ALA A 49 -9.39 2.18 -10.51
CA ALA A 49 -10.77 2.35 -10.05
C ALA A 49 -10.84 2.90 -8.61
N VAL A 50 -9.95 2.44 -7.71
CA VAL A 50 -9.86 2.96 -6.34
C VAL A 50 -9.33 4.40 -6.33
N MET A 51 -8.29 4.70 -7.11
CA MET A 51 -7.76 6.06 -7.21
C MET A 51 -8.79 7.05 -7.76
N ALA A 52 -9.55 6.66 -8.79
CA ALA A 52 -10.64 7.46 -9.33
C ALA A 52 -11.76 7.68 -8.32
N ALA A 53 -12.05 6.71 -7.45
CA ALA A 53 -13.02 6.89 -6.37
C ALA A 53 -12.54 7.88 -5.31
N GLN A 54 -11.24 7.92 -5.00
CA GLN A 54 -10.63 8.84 -4.04
C GLN A 54 -10.60 10.30 -4.53
N GLU A 55 -10.49 10.54 -5.85
CA GLU A 55 -10.48 11.90 -6.41
C GLU A 55 -11.87 12.57 -6.44
N ASN A 56 -12.94 11.80 -6.30
CA ASN A 56 -14.32 12.28 -6.34
C ASN A 56 -14.90 12.59 -4.94
N GLU A 57 -14.09 12.51 -3.90
CA GLU A 57 -14.43 12.80 -2.49
C GLU A 57 -13.72 14.08 -2.03
#